data_AF-A0A7X1TJK5-F1
#
_entry.id   AF-A0A7X1TJK5-F1
#
_cell.length_a   1.000
_cell.length_b   1.000
_cell.length_c   1.000
_cell.angle_alpha   90.00
_cell.angle_beta   90.00
_cell.angle_gamma   90.00
#
_symmetry.space_group_name_H-M   'P 1'
#
loop_
_entity.id
_entity.type
_entity.pdbx_description
1 polymer ?
#
loop_
_entity_poly.entity_id
_entity_poly.type
_entity_poly.pdbx_seq_one_letter_code
_entity_poly.pdbx_strand_id
1 'polypeptide(L)'
;MSADPLSLYKGFELHPLVFARTFSHFDGHSRYVEGYDVAVRICRPDTAGAGGVCRVFRLERPDAFSDFGMARRAACKQGEDIVDGKVDGASVADM
;
A
#
# COMPACT_ATOMS: atom_id res chain seq x y z
N MET A 1 14.28 12.89 -5.01
CA MET A 1 13.21 11.86 -4.97
C MET A 1 12.66 11.89 -3.56
N SER A 2 11.57 12.62 -3.34
CA SER A 2 10.97 12.76 -2.01
C SER A 2 10.26 11.45 -1.70
N ALA A 3 10.85 10.63 -0.81
CA ALA A 3 10.15 9.47 -0.29
C ALA A 3 8.85 9.97 0.35
N ASP A 4 7.71 9.45 -0.08
CA ASP A 4 6.43 9.70 0.58
C ASP A 4 6.60 9.51 2.09
N PRO A 5 6.03 10.39 2.95
CA PRO A 5 6.20 10.31 4.39
C PRO A 5 5.99 8.88 4.90
N LEU A 6 7.10 8.27 5.31
CA LEU A 6 7.13 6.96 5.94
C LEU A 6 6.37 7.06 7.25
N SER A 7 5.35 6.22 7.42
CA SER A 7 4.67 6.12 8.72
C SER A 7 5.32 4.98 9.50
N LEU A 8 5.98 5.31 10.60
CA LEU A 8 6.45 4.33 11.56
C LEU A 8 5.28 3.92 12.45
N TYR A 9 4.92 2.63 12.43
CA TYR A 9 3.82 2.07 13.20
C TYR A 9 4.26 0.81 13.94
N LYS A 10 4.25 0.86 15.27
CA LYS A 10 4.63 -0.27 16.15
C LYS A 10 5.97 -0.94 15.79
N GLY A 11 6.95 -0.14 15.38
CA GLY A 11 8.28 -0.63 15.00
C GLY A 11 8.39 -1.10 13.54
N PHE A 12 7.32 -0.99 12.75
CA PHE A 12 7.35 -1.23 11.31
C PHE A 12 7.33 0.09 10.53
N GLU A 13 8.00 0.14 9.39
CA GLU A 13 7.85 1.19 8.40
C GLU A 13 6.75 0.83 7.41
N LEU A 14 5.78 1.72 7.24
CA LEU A 14 4.69 1.59 6.29
C LEU A 14 4.96 2.48 5.08
N HIS A 15 5.11 1.85 3.91
CA HIS A 15 5.38 2.50 2.63
C HIS A 15 4.14 2.32 1.73
N PRO A 16 3.24 3.32 1.63
CA PRO A 16 2.07 3.23 0.77
C PRO A 16 2.48 3.23 -0.70
N LEU A 17 1.90 2.32 -1.48
CA LEU A 17 2.11 2.18 -2.92
C LEU A 17 0.77 2.44 -3.61
N VAL A 18 0.69 3.50 -4.40
CA VAL A 18 -0.52 3.87 -5.14
C VAL A 18 -0.20 3.81 -6.63
N PHE A 19 -1.01 3.07 -7.40
CA PHE A 19 -0.79 2.91 -8.83
C PHE A 19 -2.11 3.10 -9.60
N ALA A 20 -2.03 3.79 -10.73
CA ALA A 20 -3.21 4.09 -11.55
C ALA A 20 -3.71 2.83 -12.25
N ARG A 21 -5.03 2.59 -12.17
CA ARG A 21 -5.70 1.57 -12.97
C ARG A 21 -5.90 2.13 -14.38
N THR A 22 -5.24 1.51 -15.35
CA THR A 22 -5.39 1.89 -16.76
C THR A 22 -6.63 1.21 -17.32
N PHE A 23 -7.48 1.95 -18.03
CA PHE A 23 -8.66 1.38 -18.69
C PHE A 23 -8.25 0.23 -19.61
N SER A 24 -8.93 -0.91 -19.47
CA SER A 24 -8.76 -2.07 -20.37
C SER A 24 -9.49 -1.91 -21.70
N HIS A 25 -10.43 -0.95 -21.80
CA HIS A 25 -11.21 -0.68 -23.00
C HIS A 25 -11.02 0.77 -23.45
N PHE A 26 -10.37 0.95 -24.61
CA PHE A 26 -10.14 2.24 -25.25
C PHE A 26 -11.35 2.60 -26.12
N ASP A 27 -12.25 3.46 -25.62
CA ASP A 27 -13.43 3.94 -26.36
C ASP A 27 -13.24 5.34 -26.98
N GLY A 28 -12.00 5.82 -27.12
CA GLY A 28 -11.67 7.08 -27.78
C GLY A 28 -11.99 8.35 -26.98
N HIS A 29 -12.68 8.23 -25.83
CA HIS A 29 -13.01 9.36 -24.95
C HIS A 29 -12.31 9.31 -23.58
N SER A 30 -11.76 8.17 -23.17
CA SER A 30 -11.13 8.04 -21.84
C SER A 30 -9.68 8.52 -21.81
N ARG A 31 -9.47 9.80 -21.48
CA ARG A 31 -8.18 10.33 -21.00
C ARG A 31 -8.09 10.37 -19.46
N TYR A 32 -9.00 9.70 -18.78
CA TYR A 32 -9.04 9.68 -17.32
C TYR A 32 -8.41 8.38 -16.81
N VAL A 33 -7.85 8.41 -15.60
CA VAL A 33 -7.54 7.17 -14.88
C VAL A 33 -8.86 6.59 -14.37
N GLU A 34 -9.07 5.27 -14.47
CA GLU A 34 -10.28 4.62 -13.95
C GLU A 34 -10.33 4.74 -12.41
N GLY A 35 -9.14 4.89 -11.82
CA GLY A 35 -8.91 5.18 -10.43
C GLY A 35 -7.50 4.73 -10.06
N TYR A 36 -7.29 4.53 -8.77
CA TYR A 36 -6.05 4.08 -8.19
C TYR A 36 -6.29 2.80 -7.41
N ASP A 37 -5.46 1.81 -7.67
CA ASP A 37 -5.32 0.64 -6.84
C ASP A 37 -4.17 0.88 -5.85
N VAL A 38 -4.14 0.12 -4.76
CA VAL A 38 -3.18 0.33 -3.69
C VAL A 38 -2.57 -0.95 -3.16
N ALA A 39 -1.35 -0.81 -2.66
CA ALA A 39 -0.66 -1.78 -1.84
C ALA A 39 0.09 -1.04 -0.73
N VAL A 40 0.55 -1.77 0.27
CA VAL A 40 1.46 -1.26 1.30
C VAL A 40 2.65 -2.19 1.42
N ARG A 41 3.86 -1.62 1.33
CA ARG A 41 5.08 -2.33 1.68
C ARG A 41 5.36 -2.08 3.17
N ILE A 42 5.36 -3.14 3.95
CA ILE A 42 5.68 -3.11 5.38
C ILE A 42 7.10 -3.61 5.53
N CYS A 43 7.94 -2.86 6.25
CA CYS A 43 9.32 -3.23 6.53
C CYS A 43 9.56 -3.27 8.04
N ARG A 44 10.22 -4.31 8.52
CA ARG A 44 10.80 -4.35 9.85
C ARG A 44 12.24 -3.85 9.75
N PRO A 45 12.59 -2.69 10.34
CA PRO A 45 13.96 -2.21 10.34
C PRO A 45 14.83 -3.20 11.10
N ASP A 46 15.91 -3.68 10.46
CA ASP A 46 16.87 -4.55 11.12
C ASP A 46 17.81 -3.71 12.00
N THR A 47 17.98 -4.13 13.25
CA THR A 47 18.95 -3.53 14.17
C THR A 47 20.39 -3.92 13.83
N ALA A 48 20.62 -4.93 12.98
CA ALA A 48 21.94 -5.52 12.71
C ALA A 48 22.57 -5.11 11.36
N GLY A 49 21.97 -4.20 10.59
CA GLY A 49 22.61 -3.59 9.42
C GLY A 49 22.58 -4.41 8.12
N ALA A 50 21.90 -5.56 8.09
CA ALA A 50 21.50 -6.21 6.85
C ALA A 50 20.07 -5.78 6.53
N GLY A 51 19.82 -5.21 5.34
CA GLY A 51 18.54 -4.57 5.00
C GLY A 51 17.31 -5.32 5.52
N GLY A 52 16.48 -4.62 6.30
CA GLY A 52 15.35 -5.20 7.03
C GLY A 52 14.37 -6.01 6.19
N VAL A 53 13.66 -6.94 6.83
CA VAL A 53 12.66 -7.79 6.15
C VAL A 53 11.49 -6.92 5.72
N CYS A 54 11.09 -7.02 4.45
CA CYS A 54 9.94 -6.29 3.93
C CYS A 54 8.99 -7.21 3.17
N ARG A 55 7.68 -6.93 3.26
CA ARG A 55 6.62 -7.63 2.52
C ARG A 55 5.65 -6.61 1.93
N VAL A 56 5.14 -6.89 0.73
CA VAL A 56 4.12 -6.07 0.06
C VAL A 56 2.77 -6.76 0.20
N PHE A 57 1.77 -6.00 0.64
CA PHE A 57 0.39 -6.45 0.76
C PHE A 57 -0.49 -5.59 -0.14
N ARG A 58 -1.22 -6.22 -1.05
CA ARG A 58 -2.15 -5.54 -1.95
C ARG A 58 -3.50 -5.38 -1.27
N LEU A 59 -4.17 -4.24 -1.48
CA LEU A 59 -5.58 -4.12 -1.13
C LEU A 59 -6.41 -4.68 -2.28
N GLU A 60 -6.91 -5.91 -2.11
CA GLU A 60 -7.80 -6.50 -3.10
C GLU A 60 -9.19 -5.88 -2.96
N ARG A 61 -9.58 -5.09 -3.95
CA ARG A 61 -10.90 -4.47 -4.05
C ARG A 61 -11.44 -4.60 -5.47
N PRO A 62 -12.76 -4.77 -5.64
CA PRO A 62 -13.39 -4.74 -6.95
C PRO A 62 -13.28 -3.34 -7.59
N ASP A 63 -13.43 -2.30 -6.78
CA ASP A 63 -13.45 -0.90 -7.21
C ASP A 63 -12.16 -0.16 -6.84
N ALA A 64 -11.66 0.62 -7.81
CA ALA A 64 -10.52 1.52 -7.62
C ALA A 64 -10.91 2.77 -6.82
N PHE A 65 -9.92 3.43 -6.21
CA PHE A 65 -10.11 4.74 -5.60
C PHE A 65 -10.14 5.83 -6.66
N SER A 66 -11.13 6.72 -6.63
CA SER A 66 -11.21 7.85 -7.57
C SER A 66 -10.18 8.96 -7.27
N ASP A 67 -9.68 9.02 -6.03
CA ASP A 67 -8.75 10.05 -5.55
C ASP A 67 -7.44 9.44 -5.03
N PHE A 68 -6.30 10.00 -5.48
CA PHE A 68 -4.97 9.56 -5.07
C PHE A 68 -4.75 9.71 -3.56
N GLY A 69 -5.22 10.81 -2.97
CA GLY A 69 -5.08 11.07 -1.54
C GLY A 69 -5.84 10.06 -0.69
N MET A 70 -7.06 9.71 -1.11
CA MET A 70 -7.87 8.65 -0.51
C MET A 70 -7.18 7.28 -0.62
N ALA A 71 -6.66 6.96 -1.81
CA ALA A 71 -5.92 5.73 -2.07
C ALA A 71 -4.71 5.61 -1.12
N ARG A 72 -3.90 6.66 -1.02
CA ARG A 72 -2.73 6.70 -0.14
C ARG A 72 -3.10 6.51 1.33
N ARG A 73 -4.14 7.19 1.82
CA ARG A 73 -4.62 7.01 3.21
C ARG A 73 -5.13 5.60 3.46
N ALA A 74 -5.83 5.01 2.50
CA ALA A 74 -6.30 3.63 2.59
C ALA A 74 -5.14 2.62 2.68
N ALA A 75 -4.07 2.83 1.89
CA ALA A 75 -2.85 2.02 1.98
C ALA A 75 -2.19 2.11 3.37
N CYS A 76 -2.07 3.32 3.93
CA CYS A 76 -1.55 3.51 5.30
C CYS A 76 -2.43 2.80 6.33
N LYS A 77 -3.75 2.99 6.27
CA LYS A 77 -4.71 2.37 7.18
C LYS A 77 -4.66 0.84 7.12
N GLN A 78 -4.57 0.28 5.92
CA GLN A 78 -4.41 -1.16 5.72
C GLN A 78 -3.10 -1.67 6.34
N GLY A 79 -2.00 -0.93 6.19
CA GLY A 79 -0.73 -1.27 6.84
C GLY A 79 -0.86 -1.38 8.36
N GLU A 80 -1.52 -0.41 9.00
CA GLU A 80 -1.81 -0.47 10.44
C GLU A 80 -2.69 -1.67 10.80
N ASP A 81 -3.74 -1.95 10.01
CA ASP A 81 -4.64 -3.07 10.27
C ASP A 81 -3.94 -4.44 10.12
N ILE A 82 -3.01 -4.58 9.19
CA ILE A 82 -2.20 -5.81 9.04
C ILE A 82 -1.27 -5.97 10.25
N VAL A 83 -0.60 -4.89 10.69
CA VAL A 83 0.25 -4.92 11.89
C VAL A 83 -0.57 -5.24 13.15
N ASP A 84 -1.82 -4.78 13.22
CA ASP A 84 -2.77 -5.08 14.29
C ASP A 84 -3.38 -6.48 14.21
N GLY A 85 -3.14 -7.24 13.13
CA GLY A 85 -3.73 -8.56 12.91
C GLY A 85 -5.24 -8.52 12.61
N LYS A 86 -5.74 -7.42 12.06
CA LYS A 86 -7.16 -7.21 11.71
C LYS A 86 -7.51 -7.60 10.27
N VAL A 87 -6.53 -8.02 9.47
CA VAL A 87 -6.71 -8.42 8.07
C VAL A 87 -6.50 -9.91 7.95
N ASP A 88 -7.55 -10.64 7.60
CA ASP A 88 -7.48 -12.09 7.40
C ASP A 88 -6.52 -12.44 6.25
N GLY A 89 -5.66 -13.43 6.48
CA GLY A 89 -4.69 -13.90 5.49
C GLY A 89 -3.47 -12.99 5.27
N ALA A 90 -3.38 -11.83 5.95
CA ALA A 90 -2.22 -10.95 5.92
C ALA A 90 -1.60 -10.81 7.32
N SER A 91 -0.32 -11.15 7.45
CA SER A 91 0.40 -11.06 8.71
C SER A 91 1.86 -10.67 8.50
N VAL A 92 2.41 -10.01 9.52
CA VAL A 92 3.82 -9.63 9.67
C VAL A 92 4.47 -10.29 10.88
N ALA A 93 3.78 -11.24 11.54
CA ALA A 93 4.27 -11.88 12.76
C ALA A 93 5.52 -12.76 12.53
N ASP A 94 5.73 -13.19 11.28
CA ASP A 94 6.88 -13.98 10.84
C ASP A 94 8.06 -13.12 10.32
N MET A 95 7.92 -11.78 10.34
CA MET A 95 8.95 -10.82 9.90
C MET A 95 9.85 -10.36 11.02
#